data_AF-A0A6B0V4L9-F1
#
_entry.id   AF-A0A6B0V4L9-F1
#
_cell.length_a   1.000
_cell.length_b   1.000
_cell.length_c   1.000
_cell.angle_alpha   90.00
_cell.angle_beta   90.00
_cell.angle_gamma   90.00
#
_symmetry.space_group_name_H-M   'P 1'
#
loop_
_entity.id
_entity.type
_entity.pdbx_description
1 polymer ?
#
loop_
_entity_poly.entity_id
_entity_poly.type
_entity_poly.pdbx_seq_one_letter_code
_entity_poly.pdbx_strand_id
1 'polypeptide(L)'
;FTTAAALTAVKIMKIIIVVTLVQHCATKSYSRYAFLGGACSSMNVGMVEDSPRSFRGTFTFVHEVGHILGSVHDGDQADTEIRDHPGALGCPEGDEYIMSSISTSYNRHRFSKCSSLQILVFATNEEGCCLIERAQRHTEPVDMSRVERWIGPQKFCKLRHPNIGKVKYVKEVPQNIRHKLGSKYPPGIKKCQLLCEAVINSKVQYFRHDAPDGTPCNENDKSMVCVNKVCTKPPTDMTTFNKHRVIRVHRPPR
;
A
#
# COMPACT_ATOMS: atom_id res chain seq x y z
N PHE A 1 13.36 1.24 -3.10
CA PHE A 1 12.50 0.86 -1.96
C PHE A 1 11.19 0.27 -2.49
N THR A 2 11.00 -1.05 -2.43
CA THR A 2 9.75 -1.73 -2.81
C THR A 2 8.79 -1.81 -1.62
N THR A 3 7.50 -2.06 -1.83
CA THR A 3 6.49 -2.26 -0.77
C THR A 3 6.87 -3.34 0.26
N ALA A 4 7.69 -4.34 -0.13
CA ALA A 4 8.27 -5.31 0.79
C ALA A 4 9.34 -4.73 1.74
N ALA A 5 10.07 -3.69 1.31
CA ALA A 5 11.05 -2.98 2.14
C ALA A 5 10.41 -2.00 3.14
N ALA A 6 9.17 -1.58 2.91
CA ALA A 6 8.42 -0.73 3.85
C ALA A 6 8.12 -1.44 5.18
N LEU A 7 8.14 -2.78 5.21
CA LEU A 7 7.97 -3.57 6.44
C LEU A 7 9.26 -3.75 7.25
N THR A 8 10.43 -3.43 6.70
CA THR A 8 11.72 -3.75 7.33
C THR A 8 12.35 -2.58 8.09
N ALA A 9 11.84 -1.35 7.98
CA ALA A 9 12.43 -0.16 8.60
C ALA A 9 11.44 0.58 9.50
N VAL A 10 11.00 -0.03 10.60
CA VAL A 10 10.22 0.69 11.62
C VAL A 10 10.65 0.28 13.03
N LYS A 11 11.48 1.12 13.67
CA LYS A 11 11.70 1.09 15.13
C LYS A 11 10.40 1.62 15.74
N ILE A 12 9.46 0.72 16.03
CA ILE A 12 8.13 0.95 16.63
C ILE A 12 7.54 2.34 16.30
N MET A 13 7.18 2.60 15.04
CA MET A 13 6.16 3.63 14.77
C MET A 13 4.93 3.22 15.56
N LYS A 14 4.37 4.15 16.33
CA LYS A 14 3.03 3.98 16.90
C LYS A 14 2.02 4.24 15.79
N ILE A 15 1.94 3.30 14.85
CA ILE A 15 0.91 3.36 13.81
C ILE A 15 -0.37 2.84 14.42
N ILE A 16 -1.32 3.75 14.62
CA ILE A 16 -2.67 3.37 14.99
C ILE A 16 -3.36 3.02 13.67
N ILE A 17 -3.35 1.73 13.33
CA ILE A 17 -4.26 1.22 12.31
C ILE A 17 -5.64 1.27 12.94
N VAL A 18 -6.44 2.27 12.57
CA VAL A 18 -7.84 2.30 12.95
C VAL A 18 -8.56 1.28 12.06
N VAL A 19 -8.71 0.07 12.60
CA VAL A 19 -9.57 -0.95 12.00
C VAL A 19 -11.00 -0.57 12.34
N THR A 20 -11.73 0.01 11.40
CA THR A 20 -13.14 0.36 11.61
C THR A 20 -13.94 -0.92 11.83
N LEU A 21 -14.36 -1.17 13.07
CA LEU A 21 -15.25 -2.30 13.42
C LEU A 21 -16.74 -1.93 13.38
N VAL A 22 -17.11 -0.65 13.28
CA VAL A 22 -18.50 -0.22 13.15
C VAL A 22 -18.58 1.05 12.33
N GLN A 23 -19.38 1.01 11.26
CA GLN A 23 -19.68 2.16 10.41
C GLN A 23 -20.83 2.94 11.03
N HIS A 24 -20.56 4.00 11.79
CA HIS A 24 -21.57 4.99 12.17
C HIS A 24 -20.99 6.42 12.12
N CYS A 25 -21.63 7.23 11.27
CA CYS A 25 -21.64 8.69 11.15
C CYS A 25 -20.40 9.50 11.56
N ALA A 26 -19.57 9.86 10.58
CA ALA A 26 -18.90 11.16 10.54
C ALA A 26 -18.87 11.67 9.10
N THR A 27 -19.46 12.85 8.86
CA THR A 27 -19.61 13.51 7.56
C THR A 27 -18.42 14.40 7.18
N LYS A 28 -17.25 14.22 7.82
CA LYS A 28 -15.97 14.82 7.43
C LYS A 28 -14.88 13.75 7.40
N SER A 29 -14.33 13.49 6.21
CA SER A 29 -13.32 12.45 5.99
C SER A 29 -11.93 12.93 6.45
N TYR A 30 -11.60 12.72 7.72
CA TYR A 30 -10.21 12.75 8.20
C TYR A 30 -9.60 11.34 8.11
N SER A 31 -9.66 10.71 6.94
CA SER A 31 -9.39 9.25 6.75
C SER A 31 -7.88 8.90 6.70
N ARG A 32 -6.98 9.90 6.70
CA ARG A 32 -5.52 9.72 6.70
C ARG A 32 -4.78 10.94 7.25
N TYR A 33 -3.72 10.73 8.05
CA TYR A 33 -2.89 11.80 8.60
C TYR A 33 -1.52 11.28 9.04
N ALA A 34 -0.46 12.06 8.80
CA ALA A 34 0.89 11.84 9.30
C ALA A 34 1.60 13.18 9.55
N PHE A 35 2.48 13.22 10.53
CA PHE A 35 3.42 14.33 10.71
C PHE A 35 4.65 14.12 9.82
N LEU A 36 4.97 15.10 8.98
CA LEU A 36 6.16 15.09 8.14
C LEU A 36 7.42 14.99 9.02
N GLY A 37 8.32 14.07 8.70
CA GLY A 37 9.59 13.87 9.44
C GLY A 37 9.41 13.42 10.90
N GLY A 38 8.23 12.92 11.29
CA GLY A 38 7.92 12.58 12.68
C GLY A 38 8.63 11.35 13.24
N ALA A 39 9.33 10.54 12.43
CA ALA A 39 9.75 9.18 12.80
C ALA A 39 10.58 9.08 14.10
N CYS A 40 11.45 10.05 14.36
CA CYS A 40 12.34 10.05 15.54
C CYS A 40 11.96 11.11 16.59
N SER A 41 10.78 11.72 16.47
CA SER A 41 10.30 12.72 17.43
C SER A 41 9.13 12.17 18.26
N SER A 42 8.62 13.01 19.17
CA SER A 42 7.35 12.74 19.87
C SER A 42 6.15 12.65 18.93
N MET A 43 6.30 13.09 17.69
CA MET A 43 5.27 13.14 16.65
C MET A 43 5.29 11.90 15.73
N ASN A 44 5.93 10.80 16.15
CA ASN A 44 5.95 9.51 15.44
C ASN A 44 4.56 8.81 15.47
N VAL A 45 3.59 9.43 14.81
CA VAL A 45 2.20 9.03 14.76
C VAL A 45 1.67 9.21 13.34
N GLY A 46 1.00 8.18 12.85
CA GLY A 46 0.20 8.21 11.64
C GLY A 46 -1.11 7.48 11.86
N MET A 47 -2.16 7.93 11.16
CA MET A 47 -3.49 7.36 11.22
C MET A 47 -3.97 7.03 9.82
N VAL A 48 -4.43 5.80 9.62
CA VAL A 48 -5.04 5.35 8.36
C VAL A 48 -6.24 4.48 8.68
N GLU A 49 -7.32 4.71 7.93
CA GLU A 49 -8.49 3.86 7.93
C GLU A 49 -8.33 2.70 6.94
N ASP A 50 -8.56 1.46 7.40
CA ASP A 50 -8.68 0.30 6.52
C ASP A 50 -9.95 -0.49 6.82
N SER A 51 -10.71 -0.82 5.77
CA SER A 51 -11.82 -1.75 5.92
C SER A 51 -11.27 -3.17 5.98
N PRO A 52 -11.66 -4.00 6.98
CA PRO A 52 -11.08 -5.31 7.20
C PRO A 52 -10.99 -6.17 5.93
N ARG A 53 -9.79 -6.70 5.65
CA ARG A 53 -9.48 -7.61 4.52
C ARG A 53 -9.73 -7.02 3.13
N SER A 54 -9.97 -5.71 3.02
CA SER A 54 -10.17 -5.03 1.73
C SER A 54 -8.87 -4.48 1.13
N PHE A 55 -7.80 -4.41 1.93
CA PHE A 55 -6.49 -3.83 1.56
C PHE A 55 -6.61 -2.39 1.02
N ARG A 56 -7.67 -1.66 1.39
CA ARG A 56 -7.93 -0.30 0.92
C ARG A 56 -6.95 0.69 1.54
N GLY A 57 -6.67 0.50 2.82
CA GLY A 57 -5.76 1.35 3.57
C GLY A 57 -4.28 1.03 3.34
N THR A 58 -3.92 -0.07 2.67
CA THR A 58 -2.49 -0.44 2.52
C THR A 58 -1.68 0.59 1.75
N PHE A 59 -2.20 1.09 0.63
CA PHE A 59 -1.52 2.16 -0.11
C PHE A 59 -1.40 3.44 0.73
N THR A 60 -2.51 3.86 1.34
CA THR A 60 -2.57 5.05 2.20
C THR A 60 -1.60 4.94 3.36
N PHE A 61 -1.52 3.77 4.00
CA PHE A 61 -0.56 3.48 5.05
C PHE A 61 0.87 3.71 4.61
N VAL A 62 1.27 3.20 3.43
CA VAL A 62 2.63 3.39 2.93
C VAL A 62 2.88 4.86 2.55
N HIS A 63 1.86 5.56 2.05
CA HIS A 63 1.92 7.01 1.79
C HIS A 63 2.15 7.81 3.08
N GLU A 64 1.37 7.56 4.13
CA GLU A 64 1.55 8.23 5.42
C GLU A 64 2.89 7.86 6.09
N VAL A 65 3.38 6.63 5.91
CA VAL A 65 4.74 6.24 6.31
C VAL A 65 5.79 7.08 5.56
N GLY A 66 5.58 7.37 4.28
CA GLY A 66 6.45 8.25 3.50
C GLY A 66 6.55 9.65 4.11
N HIS A 67 5.42 10.25 4.51
CA HIS A 67 5.39 11.52 5.24
C HIS A 67 6.16 11.42 6.56
N ILE A 68 5.91 10.40 7.38
CA ILE A 68 6.61 10.21 8.66
C ILE A 68 8.14 10.09 8.48
N LEU A 69 8.57 9.53 7.35
CA LEU A 69 9.98 9.40 6.96
C LEU A 69 10.53 10.64 6.24
N GLY A 70 9.81 11.75 6.24
CA GLY A 70 10.28 13.03 5.74
C GLY A 70 10.14 13.23 4.24
N SER A 71 9.24 12.52 3.56
CA SER A 71 8.92 12.78 2.14
C SER A 71 7.69 13.66 2.02
N VAL A 72 7.79 14.79 1.31
CA VAL A 72 6.62 15.52 0.79
C VAL A 72 5.99 14.79 -0.40
N HIS A 73 4.87 15.31 -0.93
CA HIS A 73 4.29 14.75 -2.15
C HIS A 73 5.22 14.94 -3.35
N ASP A 74 5.11 14.06 -4.34
CA ASP A 74 5.76 14.28 -5.63
C ASP A 74 5.26 15.61 -6.24
N GLY A 75 6.14 16.43 -6.79
CA GLY A 75 5.80 17.75 -7.34
C GLY A 75 5.81 18.90 -6.34
N ASP A 76 5.96 18.64 -5.03
CA ASP A 76 6.04 19.69 -4.01
C ASP A 76 7.47 20.27 -3.87
N GLN A 77 7.54 21.47 -3.28
CA GLN A 77 8.80 22.12 -2.90
C GLN A 77 9.47 21.42 -1.71
N ALA A 78 10.70 21.83 -1.40
CA ALA A 78 11.37 21.37 -0.20
C ALA A 78 10.63 21.83 1.07
N ASP A 79 10.57 20.95 2.06
CA ASP A 79 10.20 21.35 3.42
C ASP A 79 11.29 22.24 4.02
N THR A 80 10.88 23.20 4.85
CA THR A 80 11.79 24.20 5.44
C THR A 80 12.35 23.80 6.80
N GLU A 81 11.78 22.79 7.45
CA GLU A 81 12.17 22.35 8.79
C GLU A 81 13.15 21.16 8.73
N ILE A 82 13.01 20.27 7.75
CA ILE A 82 13.93 19.16 7.55
C ILE A 82 15.23 19.67 6.90
N ARG A 83 16.36 19.46 7.59
CA ARG A 83 17.68 19.88 7.08
C ARG A 83 17.98 19.28 5.70
N ASP A 84 18.52 20.09 4.79
CA ASP A 84 18.93 19.67 3.43
C ASP A 84 17.84 18.98 2.59
N HIS A 85 16.56 19.21 2.92
CA HIS A 85 15.46 18.54 2.25
C HIS A 85 15.39 18.95 0.76
N PRO A 86 15.45 18.00 -0.19
CA PRO A 86 15.59 18.32 -1.62
C PRO A 86 14.27 18.66 -2.31
N GLY A 87 13.12 18.42 -1.67
CA GLY A 87 11.80 18.55 -2.28
C GLY A 87 11.55 17.50 -3.37
N ALA A 88 10.50 17.72 -4.17
CA ALA A 88 10.05 16.77 -5.18
C ALA A 88 9.68 17.38 -6.54
N LEU A 89 10.05 18.63 -6.81
CA LEU A 89 9.76 19.31 -8.08
C LEU A 89 10.23 18.52 -9.33
N GLY A 90 11.28 17.70 -9.20
CA GLY A 90 11.80 16.85 -10.27
C GLY A 90 10.98 15.58 -10.55
N CYS A 91 9.96 15.28 -9.75
CA CYS A 91 9.08 14.12 -9.90
C CYS A 91 7.63 14.60 -9.99
N PRO A 92 7.01 14.62 -11.19
CA PRO A 92 5.65 15.13 -11.35
C PRO A 92 4.58 14.28 -10.62
N GLU A 93 3.56 14.92 -10.04
CA GLU A 93 2.40 14.22 -9.44
C GLU A 93 1.73 13.23 -10.42
N GLY A 94 1.69 13.59 -11.71
CA GLY A 94 1.07 12.81 -12.78
C GLY A 94 1.75 11.46 -13.05
N ASP A 95 2.94 11.21 -12.50
CA ASP A 95 3.58 9.90 -12.57
C ASP A 95 2.96 8.88 -11.60
N GLU A 96 2.19 9.36 -10.61
CA GLU A 96 1.36 8.59 -9.70
C GLU A 96 2.11 7.49 -8.90
N TYR A 97 3.31 7.84 -8.43
CA TYR A 97 4.04 7.06 -7.42
C TYR A 97 3.34 7.14 -6.05
N ILE A 98 3.86 6.41 -5.06
CA ILE A 98 3.25 6.32 -3.72
C ILE A 98 2.96 7.69 -3.11
N MET A 99 3.83 8.68 -3.28
CA MET A 99 3.67 10.01 -2.69
C MET A 99 2.89 11.01 -3.57
N SER A 100 2.26 10.57 -4.66
CA SER A 100 1.38 11.46 -5.42
C SER A 100 0.04 11.68 -4.70
N SER A 101 -0.43 12.94 -4.69
CA SER A 101 -1.79 13.29 -4.25
C SER A 101 -2.87 12.74 -5.18
N ILE A 102 -2.49 12.42 -6.43
CA ILE A 102 -3.34 11.87 -7.48
C ILE A 102 -3.09 10.36 -7.56
N SER A 103 -4.15 9.56 -7.49
CA SER A 103 -3.97 8.10 -7.40
C SER A 103 -5.01 7.31 -8.20
N THR A 104 -4.82 7.28 -9.51
CA THR A 104 -5.67 6.64 -10.53
C THR A 104 -4.98 5.49 -11.32
N SER A 105 -3.66 5.28 -11.16
CA SER A 105 -2.76 4.63 -12.14
C SER A 105 -1.69 3.65 -11.57
N TYR A 106 -0.67 3.33 -12.38
CA TYR A 106 0.19 2.13 -12.37
C TYR A 106 1.36 2.11 -11.37
N ASN A 107 1.91 3.26 -10.95
CA ASN A 107 3.17 3.32 -10.19
C ASN A 107 3.01 3.25 -8.65
N ARG A 108 1.81 2.93 -8.18
CA ARG A 108 1.40 2.89 -6.77
C ARG A 108 2.09 1.84 -5.87
N HIS A 109 3.07 1.11 -6.41
CA HIS A 109 3.80 0.04 -5.72
C HIS A 109 5.27 0.41 -5.44
N ARG A 110 5.70 1.64 -5.77
CA ARG A 110 7.05 2.13 -5.51
C ARG A 110 7.06 3.63 -5.23
N PHE A 111 8.04 4.06 -4.45
CA PHE A 111 8.39 5.46 -4.27
C PHE A 111 9.04 6.00 -5.54
N SER A 112 8.86 7.30 -5.81
CA SER A 112 9.60 7.99 -6.86
C SER A 112 11.09 8.09 -6.48
N LYS A 113 11.92 8.54 -7.42
CA LYS A 113 13.33 8.86 -7.11
C LYS A 113 13.42 10.00 -6.10
N CYS A 114 12.52 10.99 -6.19
CA CYS A 114 12.50 12.14 -5.28
C CYS A 114 12.11 11.73 -3.87
N SER A 115 11.01 10.97 -3.69
CA SER A 115 10.62 10.48 -2.38
C SER A 115 11.71 9.59 -1.75
N SER A 116 12.33 8.72 -2.56
CA SER A 116 13.42 7.87 -2.08
C SER A 116 14.63 8.68 -1.61
N LEU A 117 14.93 9.80 -2.27
CA LEU A 117 16.03 10.69 -1.89
C LEU A 117 15.70 11.47 -0.61
N GLN A 118 14.47 11.99 -0.48
CA GLN A 118 14.03 12.69 0.74
C GLN A 118 14.07 11.78 1.96
N ILE A 119 13.58 10.55 1.84
CA ILE A 119 13.65 9.53 2.91
C ILE A 119 15.10 9.24 3.28
N LEU A 120 16.00 9.16 2.30
CA LEU A 120 17.43 8.95 2.55
C LEU A 120 18.03 10.14 3.32
N VAL A 121 17.81 11.37 2.84
CA VAL A 121 18.29 12.60 3.47
C VAL A 121 17.83 12.67 4.92
N PHE A 122 16.52 12.51 5.16
CA PHE A 122 15.95 12.48 6.50
C PHE A 122 16.61 11.41 7.38
N ALA A 123 16.71 10.17 6.90
CA ALA A 123 17.30 9.07 7.66
C ALA A 123 18.79 9.26 7.98
N THR A 124 19.53 10.03 7.16
CA THR A 124 20.96 10.33 7.38
C THR A 124 21.21 11.60 8.18
N ASN A 125 20.17 12.41 8.42
CA ASN A 125 20.24 13.61 9.23
C ASN A 125 20.13 13.31 10.74
N GLU A 126 20.44 14.32 11.56
CA GLU A 126 20.33 14.21 13.03
C GLU A 126 18.89 13.88 13.46
N GLU A 127 17.92 14.50 12.78
CA GLU A 127 16.48 14.29 12.95
C GLU A 127 16.04 12.85 12.67
N GLY A 128 16.78 12.09 11.85
CA GLY A 128 16.48 10.69 11.51
C GLY A 128 17.39 9.66 12.16
N CYS A 129 18.36 10.06 12.99
CA CYS A 129 19.40 9.16 13.52
C CYS A 129 18.87 7.92 14.25
N CYS A 130 17.65 7.98 14.81
CA CYS A 130 17.04 6.81 15.46
C CYS A 130 16.80 5.63 14.51
N LEU A 131 16.76 5.87 13.19
CA LEU A 131 16.52 4.89 12.12
C LEU A 131 17.79 4.13 11.70
N ILE A 132 18.98 4.67 12.00
CA ILE A 132 20.27 4.10 11.58
C ILE A 132 20.63 2.86 12.41
N GLU A 133 20.17 2.80 13.66
CA GLU A 133 20.41 1.63 14.51
C GLU A 133 19.61 0.41 14.04
N ARG A 134 20.33 -0.63 13.61
CA ARG A 134 19.75 -1.96 13.37
C ARG A 134 19.26 -2.54 14.69
N ALA A 135 17.97 -2.42 14.95
CA ALA A 135 17.34 -3.30 15.92
C ALA A 135 17.53 -4.75 15.45
N GLN A 136 18.15 -5.62 16.27
CA GLN A 136 18.09 -7.06 16.04
C GLN A 136 16.62 -7.48 16.17
N ARG A 137 15.96 -7.69 15.03
CA ARG A 137 14.58 -8.18 15.00
C ARG A 137 14.63 -9.66 14.66
N HIS A 138 13.99 -10.48 15.49
CA HIS A 138 13.77 -11.87 15.17
C HIS A 138 12.78 -11.94 14.00
N THR A 139 13.28 -12.31 12.82
CA THR A 139 12.46 -12.58 11.65
C THR A 139 12.47 -14.07 11.35
N GLU A 140 11.39 -14.56 10.76
CA GLU A 140 11.24 -15.92 10.27
C GLU A 140 10.94 -15.88 8.78
N PRO A 141 11.35 -16.89 7.99
CA PRO A 141 10.95 -17.00 6.60
C PRO A 141 9.43 -16.89 6.44
N VAL A 142 8.98 -16.14 5.44
CA VAL A 142 7.58 -16.05 5.08
C VAL A 142 7.14 -17.40 4.52
N ASP A 143 6.26 -18.07 5.24
CA ASP A 143 5.55 -19.23 4.70
C ASP A 143 4.58 -18.77 3.61
N MET A 144 4.99 -18.94 2.35
CA MET A 144 4.21 -18.57 1.17
C MET A 144 2.87 -19.29 1.09
N SER A 145 2.73 -20.48 1.68
CA SER A 145 1.45 -21.19 1.75
C SER A 145 0.41 -20.42 2.59
N ARG A 146 0.87 -19.55 3.50
CA ARG A 146 0.00 -18.63 4.24
C ARG A 146 -0.38 -17.42 3.40
N VAL A 147 0.50 -16.94 2.52
CA VAL A 147 0.30 -15.76 1.64
C VAL A 147 -0.72 -16.07 0.54
N GLU A 148 -0.67 -17.26 -0.06
CA GLU A 148 -1.65 -17.74 -1.06
C GLU A 148 -3.10 -17.79 -0.51
N ARG A 149 -3.29 -17.80 0.82
CA ARG A 149 -4.58 -18.00 1.50
C ARG A 149 -5.25 -16.73 2.04
N TRP A 150 -4.71 -15.53 1.80
CA TRP A 150 -5.25 -14.31 2.44
C TRP A 150 -6.65 -13.97 1.94
N ILE A 151 -6.81 -13.89 0.61
CA ILE A 151 -8.09 -13.59 0.00
C ILE A 151 -8.15 -14.06 -1.46
N GLY A 152 -9.20 -14.79 -1.81
CA GLY A 152 -9.45 -15.16 -3.21
C GLY A 152 -9.97 -13.96 -4.04
N PRO A 153 -9.68 -13.90 -5.36
CA PRO A 153 -10.09 -12.78 -6.24
C PRO A 153 -11.57 -12.37 -6.13
N GLN A 154 -12.47 -13.34 -6.10
CA GLN A 154 -13.92 -13.08 -6.00
C GLN A 154 -14.31 -12.49 -4.64
N LYS A 155 -13.68 -12.95 -3.55
CA LYS A 155 -13.93 -12.41 -2.20
C LYS A 155 -13.37 -11.00 -2.08
N PHE A 156 -12.18 -10.76 -2.67
CA PHE A 156 -11.58 -9.43 -2.75
C PHE A 156 -12.51 -8.44 -3.44
N CYS A 157 -13.06 -8.78 -4.62
CA CYS A 157 -14.00 -7.91 -5.32
C CYS A 157 -15.25 -7.57 -4.49
N LYS A 158 -15.82 -8.54 -3.77
CA LYS A 158 -16.98 -8.29 -2.89
C LYS A 158 -16.63 -7.35 -1.74
N LEU A 159 -15.49 -7.53 -1.08
CA LEU A 159 -15.05 -6.65 0.02
C LEU A 159 -14.69 -5.25 -0.45
N ARG A 160 -14.18 -5.10 -1.68
CA ARG A 160 -13.81 -3.80 -2.23
C ARG A 160 -15.02 -2.97 -2.68
N HIS A 161 -16.15 -3.65 -2.91
CA HIS A 161 -17.42 -3.09 -3.38
C HIS A 161 -18.61 -3.53 -2.50
N PRO A 162 -18.60 -3.23 -1.19
CA PRO A 162 -19.59 -3.74 -0.24
C PRO A 162 -21.01 -3.25 -0.52
N ASN A 163 -21.15 -2.08 -1.15
CA ASN A 163 -22.44 -1.45 -1.44
C ASN A 163 -23.02 -1.85 -2.82
N ILE A 164 -22.41 -2.82 -3.51
CA ILE A 164 -22.85 -3.27 -4.82
C ILE A 164 -23.30 -4.73 -4.70
N GLY A 165 -24.59 -5.00 -4.94
CA GLY A 165 -25.17 -6.34 -4.72
C GLY A 165 -24.66 -7.43 -5.68
N LYS A 166 -24.30 -7.07 -6.92
CA LYS A 166 -23.78 -8.01 -7.94
C LYS A 166 -22.38 -7.59 -8.37
N VAL A 167 -21.37 -8.23 -7.79
CA VAL A 167 -19.96 -8.03 -8.13
C VAL A 167 -19.28 -9.37 -8.41
N LYS A 168 -18.59 -9.45 -9.55
CA LYS A 168 -17.90 -10.66 -10.03
C LYS A 168 -16.45 -10.35 -10.37
N TYR A 169 -15.55 -11.24 -9.98
CA TYR A 169 -14.18 -11.20 -10.50
C TYR A 169 -14.15 -11.71 -11.95
N VAL A 170 -13.51 -10.96 -12.83
CA VAL A 170 -13.27 -11.34 -14.22
C VAL A 170 -11.77 -11.35 -14.50
N LYS A 171 -11.32 -12.34 -15.28
CA LYS A 171 -9.89 -12.48 -15.60
C LYS A 171 -9.41 -11.38 -16.54
N GLU A 172 -10.24 -11.06 -17.53
CA GLU A 172 -10.00 -10.05 -18.57
C GLU A 172 -11.34 -9.40 -18.93
N VAL A 173 -11.32 -8.19 -19.51
CA VAL A 173 -12.55 -7.53 -19.98
C VAL A 173 -12.91 -8.06 -21.37
N PRO A 174 -14.18 -8.37 -21.65
CA PRO A 174 -14.61 -8.84 -22.97
C PRO A 174 -14.22 -7.87 -24.10
N GLN A 175 -13.68 -8.40 -25.18
CA GLN A 175 -13.21 -7.62 -26.33
C GLN A 175 -14.32 -6.82 -27.04
N ASN A 176 -15.59 -7.22 -26.86
CA ASN A 176 -16.75 -6.69 -27.58
C ASN A 176 -17.38 -5.43 -26.96
N ILE A 177 -16.81 -4.88 -25.89
CA ILE A 177 -17.29 -3.61 -25.31
C ILE A 177 -16.62 -2.46 -26.06
N ARG A 178 -17.38 -1.47 -26.56
CA ARG A 178 -16.81 -0.28 -27.24
C ARG A 178 -15.78 0.39 -26.33
N HIS A 179 -14.51 0.20 -26.65
CA HIS A 179 -13.38 0.76 -25.94
C HIS A 179 -13.30 2.26 -26.23
N LYS A 180 -12.98 3.11 -25.24
CA LYS A 180 -12.50 4.47 -25.55
C LYS A 180 -11.28 4.33 -26.45
N LEU A 181 -11.26 5.00 -27.61
CA LEU A 181 -10.14 5.00 -28.55
C LEU A 181 -8.83 5.30 -27.80
N GLY A 182 -7.85 4.40 -27.89
CA GLY A 182 -6.57 4.50 -27.14
C GLY A 182 -6.50 3.71 -25.81
N SER A 183 -7.61 3.13 -25.33
CA SER A 183 -7.62 2.28 -24.14
C SER A 183 -7.19 0.84 -24.47
N LYS A 184 -5.88 0.54 -24.40
CA LYS A 184 -5.43 -0.86 -24.33
C LYS A 184 -5.83 -1.40 -22.96
N TYR A 185 -6.84 -2.27 -22.90
CA TYR A 185 -7.30 -2.80 -21.62
C TYR A 185 -6.12 -3.46 -20.88
N PRO A 186 -6.04 -3.28 -19.55
CA PRO A 186 -4.94 -3.82 -18.79
C PRO A 186 -4.92 -5.35 -18.84
N PRO A 187 -3.75 -5.99 -18.65
CA PRO A 187 -3.53 -7.40 -18.99
C PRO A 187 -4.18 -8.41 -18.03
N GLY A 188 -5.21 -7.99 -17.28
CA GLY A 188 -5.86 -8.79 -16.26
C GLY A 188 -4.87 -9.24 -15.19
N ILE A 189 -5.10 -10.44 -14.66
CA ILE A 189 -4.33 -10.97 -13.55
C ILE A 189 -2.87 -11.27 -13.90
N LYS A 190 -2.54 -11.47 -15.18
CA LYS A 190 -1.15 -11.68 -15.65
C LYS A 190 -0.23 -10.50 -15.35
N LYS A 191 -0.78 -9.29 -15.19
CA LYS A 191 -0.06 -8.10 -14.72
C LYS A 191 -0.56 -7.60 -13.37
N CYS A 192 -0.98 -8.55 -12.54
CA CYS A 192 -1.35 -8.32 -11.15
C CYS A 192 -2.39 -7.21 -10.99
N GLN A 193 -3.39 -7.26 -11.87
CA GLN A 193 -4.54 -6.38 -11.84
C GLN A 193 -5.81 -7.22 -11.72
N LEU A 194 -6.52 -7.04 -10.62
CA LEU A 194 -7.82 -7.64 -10.38
C LEU A 194 -8.90 -6.76 -11.01
N LEU A 195 -9.76 -7.40 -11.81
CA LEU A 195 -10.90 -6.75 -12.44
C LEU A 195 -12.18 -7.22 -11.76
N CYS A 196 -12.95 -6.26 -11.25
CA CYS A 196 -14.23 -6.51 -10.61
C CYS A 196 -15.32 -5.95 -11.52
N GLU A 197 -16.07 -6.84 -12.16
CA GLU A 197 -17.29 -6.50 -12.89
C GLU A 197 -18.43 -6.26 -11.90
N ALA A 198 -19.16 -5.17 -12.10
CA ALA A 198 -20.27 -4.76 -11.27
C ALA A 198 -21.44 -4.32 -12.14
N VAL A 199 -22.67 -4.63 -11.72
CA VAL A 199 -23.88 -4.14 -12.38
C VAL A 199 -24.50 -3.04 -11.53
N ILE A 200 -24.49 -1.81 -12.03
CA ILE A 200 -25.03 -0.62 -11.37
C ILE A 200 -26.05 0.02 -12.30
N ASN A 201 -27.29 0.19 -11.86
CA ASN A 201 -28.39 0.76 -12.66
C ASN A 201 -28.53 0.09 -14.04
N SER A 202 -28.51 -1.25 -14.05
CA SER A 202 -28.56 -2.09 -15.25
C SER A 202 -27.41 -1.87 -16.26
N LYS A 203 -26.35 -1.15 -15.88
CA LYS A 203 -25.13 -0.96 -16.68
C LYS A 203 -23.97 -1.74 -16.08
N VAL A 204 -23.22 -2.43 -16.94
CA VAL A 204 -22.00 -3.14 -16.55
C VAL A 204 -20.85 -2.14 -16.42
N GLN A 205 -20.16 -2.18 -15.29
CA GLN A 205 -18.97 -1.38 -15.01
C GLN A 205 -17.82 -2.29 -14.58
N TYR A 206 -16.59 -1.92 -14.94
CA TYR A 206 -15.38 -2.64 -14.57
C TYR A 206 -14.53 -1.77 -13.66
N PHE A 207 -14.28 -2.27 -12.45
CA PHE A 207 -13.36 -1.65 -11.50
C PHE A 207 -12.02 -2.38 -11.53
N ARG A 208 -10.95 -1.59 -11.56
CA ARG A 208 -9.58 -2.09 -11.60
C ARG A 208 -8.93 -1.90 -10.23
N HIS A 209 -8.33 -2.96 -9.71
CA HIS A 209 -7.60 -2.94 -8.45
C HIS A 209 -6.27 -3.65 -8.58
N ASP A 210 -5.34 -3.30 -7.71
CA ASP A 210 -4.08 -4.00 -7.59
C ASP A 210 -4.34 -5.36 -6.93
N ALA A 211 -3.78 -6.42 -7.53
CA ALA A 211 -3.85 -7.74 -6.92
C ALA A 211 -2.99 -7.74 -5.65
N PRO A 212 -3.53 -8.17 -4.50
CA PRO A 212 -2.72 -8.39 -3.30
C PRO A 212 -1.55 -9.34 -3.60
N ASP A 213 -0.43 -9.12 -2.94
CA ASP A 213 0.70 -10.04 -3.04
C ASP A 213 0.30 -11.46 -2.61
N GLY A 214 0.80 -12.47 -3.32
CA GLY A 214 0.40 -13.87 -3.20
C GLY A 214 -0.82 -14.27 -4.03
N THR A 215 -1.49 -13.34 -4.72
CA THR A 215 -2.59 -13.70 -5.63
C THR A 215 -2.04 -14.53 -6.81
N PRO A 216 -2.58 -15.72 -7.12
CA PRO A 216 -2.15 -16.50 -8.28
C PRO A 216 -2.37 -15.72 -9.58
N CYS A 217 -1.34 -15.68 -10.43
CA CYS A 217 -1.34 -14.85 -11.65
C CYS A 217 -1.11 -15.63 -12.95
N ASN A 218 -0.80 -16.91 -12.86
CA ASN A 218 -0.65 -17.81 -13.99
C ASN A 218 -1.57 -19.04 -13.82
N GLU A 219 -2.29 -19.40 -14.88
CA GLU A 219 -3.23 -20.53 -14.87
C GLU A 219 -2.52 -21.87 -15.04
N ASN A 220 -1.42 -21.87 -15.80
CA ASN A 220 -0.65 -23.06 -16.13
C ASN A 220 0.38 -23.37 -15.04
N ASP A 221 0.87 -22.34 -14.34
CA ASP A 221 1.86 -22.47 -13.27
C ASP A 221 1.33 -21.83 -11.98
N LYS A 222 0.76 -22.66 -11.10
CA LYS A 222 0.23 -22.22 -9.80
C LYS A 222 1.31 -21.71 -8.84
N SER A 223 2.60 -21.93 -9.12
CA SER A 223 3.69 -21.39 -8.32
C SER A 223 3.96 -19.90 -8.59
N MET A 224 3.39 -19.34 -9.65
CA MET A 224 3.51 -17.92 -9.96
C MET A 224 2.41 -17.11 -9.28
N VAL A 225 2.83 -16.11 -8.52
CA VAL A 225 1.95 -15.21 -7.79
C VAL A 225 2.33 -13.75 -8.02
N CYS A 226 1.43 -12.85 -7.67
CA CYS A 226 1.71 -11.43 -7.66
C CYS A 226 2.64 -11.07 -6.52
N VAL A 227 3.72 -10.36 -6.83
CA VAL A 227 4.64 -9.75 -5.87
C VAL A 227 5.00 -8.36 -6.39
N ASN A 228 4.68 -7.32 -5.64
CA ASN A 228 4.96 -5.91 -6.00
C ASN A 228 4.56 -5.60 -7.46
N LYS A 229 3.31 -5.93 -7.84
CA LYS A 229 2.76 -5.76 -9.20
C LYS A 229 3.33 -6.64 -10.33
N VAL A 230 4.25 -7.55 -10.02
CA VAL A 230 4.86 -8.44 -11.01
C VAL A 230 4.38 -9.87 -10.78
N CYS A 231 4.01 -10.57 -11.86
CA CYS A 231 3.72 -12.00 -11.81
C CYS A 231 5.03 -12.77 -11.84
N THR A 232 5.41 -13.36 -10.72
CA THR A 232 6.72 -14.01 -10.53
C THR A 232 6.62 -15.20 -9.58
N LYS A 233 7.66 -16.02 -9.55
CA LYS A 233 7.86 -16.93 -8.41
C LYS A 233 8.15 -16.10 -7.16
N PRO A 234 7.59 -16.45 -5.99
CA PRO A 234 7.88 -15.74 -4.75
C PRO A 234 9.38 -15.74 -4.43
N PRO A 235 9.92 -14.63 -3.91
CA PRO A 235 11.28 -14.62 -3.35
C PRO A 235 11.42 -15.63 -2.21
N THR A 236 12.51 -16.39 -2.21
CA THR A 236 12.80 -17.42 -1.19
C THR A 236 13.40 -16.87 0.09
N ASP A 237 13.86 -15.62 0.07
CA ASP A 237 14.55 -14.91 1.15
C ASP A 237 13.62 -13.95 1.91
N MET A 238 12.32 -13.96 1.62
CA MET A 238 11.37 -13.10 2.29
C MET A 238 11.21 -13.51 3.76
N THR A 239 11.30 -12.55 4.68
CA THR A 239 11.13 -12.80 6.11
C THR A 239 10.04 -11.90 6.71
N THR A 240 9.41 -12.35 7.79
CA THR A 240 8.37 -11.63 8.55
C THR A 240 8.63 -11.73 10.05
N PHE A 241 7.96 -10.91 10.86
CA PHE A 241 8.12 -10.93 12.31
C PHE A 241 7.50 -12.19 12.94
N ASN A 242 8.24 -12.84 13.84
CA ASN A 242 7.72 -13.98 14.60
C ASN A 242 6.57 -13.52 15.52
N LYS A 243 5.36 -14.07 15.30
CA LYS A 243 4.15 -13.72 16.04
C LYS A 243 4.19 -14.10 17.54
N HIS A 244 5.05 -15.05 17.94
CA HIS A 244 5.08 -15.58 19.31
C HIS A 244 5.72 -14.65 20.34
N ARG A 245 6.34 -13.54 19.93
CA ARG A 245 7.01 -12.59 20.83
C ARG A 245 6.52 -11.15 20.74
N VAL A 246 5.41 -10.88 20.03
CA VAL A 246 4.73 -9.59 20.17
C VAL A 246 4.01 -9.60 21.52
N ILE A 247 4.74 -9.27 22.59
CA ILE A 247 4.17 -9.03 23.91
C ILE A 247 3.17 -7.89 23.72
N ARG A 248 1.86 -8.20 23.81
CA ARG A 248 0.84 -7.16 23.93
C ARG A 248 1.13 -6.45 25.24
N VAL A 249 1.78 -5.29 25.17
CA VAL A 249 1.83 -4.38 26.31
C VAL A 249 0.45 -3.75 26.42
N HIS A 250 -0.51 -4.50 26.96
CA HIS A 250 -1.70 -3.90 27.55
C HIS A 250 -1.21 -3.15 28.79
N ARG A 251 -0.95 -1.86 28.61
CA ARG A 251 -0.83 -0.95 29.76
C ARG A 251 -2.24 -0.83 30.34
N PRO A 252 -2.49 -1.24 31.59
CA PRO A 252 -3.79 -1.01 32.19
C PRO A 252 -4.09 0.49 32.23
N PRO A 253 -5.36 0.91 32.09
CA PRO A 253 -5.74 2.31 32.23
C PRO A 253 -5.31 2.81 33.62
N ARG A 254 -4.76 4.03 33.65
CA ARG A 254 -4.54 4.76 34.91
C ARG A 254 -5.85 5.34 35.41
#